data_AF-A0A1Y2DDG0-F1
#
_entry.id   AF-A0A1Y2DDG0-F1
#
_cell.length_a   1.000
_cell.length_b   1.000
_cell.length_c   1.000
_cell.angle_alpha   90.00
_cell.angle_beta   90.00
_cell.angle_gamma   90.00
#
_symmetry.space_group_name_H-M   'P 1'
#
loop_
_entity.id
_entity.type
_entity.pdbx_description
1 polymer ?
#
loop_
_entity_poly.entity_id
_entity_poly.type
_entity_poly.pdbx_seq_one_letter_code
_entity_poly.pdbx_strand_id
1 'polypeptide(L)'
;LQGNSLRQIVRVSIPGEQLRFHFSNIYGSEELELQSVHVAKSAGQGTGSIIVDTDTEITFNGQSSVSIPAYGDIISDTIPFSLSTLDEVAITINYGKIPAEFTGHAGARTNSFIELGNAVSKETFSDAHKFVRWYTISAIDVVDNEKKTEAVICYGDSITDGRGSTNDKQNRWPDIFSEKLQSNPATQHIAVLNHGIGGSSLHGPNSAKWPTGLGRYQKDVAEQVNVKYMIVLYGVNDIVYSGKTAPILIEAFQELIKRNHERGIITYGSPILPFKSNDNWTEEFNEIKEAVNEWILNTPASEGGFDAIIDFASVVADPNDPMVFNADLCDGDGLHPNYLGHAAIGNSVDLELF
;
A
#
# COMPACT_ATOMS: atom_id res chain seq x y z
N LEU A 1 19.03 -5.96 13.38
CA LEU A 1 17.70 -6.15 14.01
C LEU A 1 17.70 -7.28 15.03
N GLN A 2 18.35 -8.42 14.77
CA GLN A 2 18.50 -9.49 15.76
C GLN A 2 18.96 -8.98 17.13
N GLY A 3 18.25 -9.37 18.18
CA GLY A 3 18.47 -8.94 19.57
C GLY A 3 18.08 -7.49 19.88
N ASN A 4 17.43 -6.79 18.97
CA ASN A 4 17.11 -5.36 19.10
C ASN A 4 15.63 -5.11 18.79
N SER A 5 15.15 -3.92 19.14
CA SER A 5 13.76 -3.52 18.92
C SER A 5 13.63 -2.57 17.73
N LEU A 6 12.61 -2.81 16.91
CA LEU A 6 12.23 -1.95 15.79
C LEU A 6 10.84 -1.38 16.06
N ARG A 7 10.71 -0.05 16.04
CA ARG A 7 9.43 0.65 16.08
C ARG A 7 9.07 1.16 14.70
N GLN A 8 7.86 0.84 14.25
CA GLN A 8 7.36 1.15 12.92
C GLN A 8 6.03 1.87 13.05
N ILE A 9 5.86 2.98 12.32
CA ILE A 9 4.62 3.76 12.37
C ILE A 9 3.74 3.38 11.17
N VAL A 10 2.46 3.14 11.42
CA VAL A 10 1.43 2.82 10.42
C VAL A 10 0.19 3.65 10.69
N ARG A 11 -0.43 4.23 9.65
CA ARG A 11 -1.72 4.93 9.77
C ARG A 11 -2.84 3.97 9.41
N VAL A 12 -3.88 3.88 10.25
CA VAL A 12 -5.12 3.16 9.92
C VAL A 12 -6.08 4.07 9.16
N SER A 13 -7.07 3.52 8.46
CA SER A 13 -8.09 4.32 7.75
C SER A 13 -9.38 4.50 8.55
N ILE A 14 -9.84 3.44 9.23
CA ILE A 14 -11.12 3.39 9.96
C ILE A 14 -10.92 3.25 11.48
N PRO A 15 -11.91 3.67 12.30
CA PRO A 15 -11.89 3.49 13.75
C PRO A 15 -12.26 2.06 14.15
N GLY A 16 -11.95 1.67 15.39
CA GLY A 16 -12.39 0.39 15.96
C GLY A 16 -11.86 0.14 17.37
N GLU A 17 -12.32 -0.92 18.02
CA GLU A 17 -12.01 -1.22 19.43
C GLU A 17 -11.18 -2.48 19.62
N GLN A 18 -10.96 -3.24 18.55
CA GLN A 18 -10.22 -4.50 18.56
C GLN A 18 -9.36 -4.60 17.31
N LEU A 19 -8.13 -5.06 17.50
CA LEU A 19 -7.16 -5.20 16.42
C LEU A 19 -6.60 -6.62 16.36
N ARG A 20 -6.21 -7.00 15.15
CA ARG A 20 -5.44 -8.21 14.89
C ARG A 20 -4.34 -7.87 13.89
N PHE A 21 -3.13 -8.37 14.12
CA PHE A 21 -1.96 -8.01 13.34
C PHE A 21 -1.46 -9.22 12.55
N HIS A 22 -0.99 -8.95 11.34
CA HIS A 22 -0.37 -9.96 10.48
C HIS A 22 1.10 -9.68 10.32
N PHE A 23 1.89 -10.73 10.44
CA PHE A 23 3.34 -10.69 10.33
C PHE A 23 3.79 -11.73 9.31
N SER A 24 4.71 -11.35 8.44
CA SER A 24 5.16 -12.13 7.30
C SER A 24 6.66 -12.37 7.30
N ASN A 25 7.01 -13.61 6.99
CA ASN A 25 8.34 -14.08 6.65
C ASN A 25 8.36 -14.69 5.24
N ILE A 26 7.45 -14.26 4.35
CA ILE A 26 7.22 -14.87 3.03
C ILE A 26 8.45 -14.89 2.12
N TYR A 27 9.41 -13.99 2.32
CA TYR A 27 10.68 -13.97 1.58
C TYR A 27 11.89 -14.43 2.40
N GLY A 28 11.70 -14.79 3.68
CA GLY A 28 12.76 -15.32 4.51
C GLY A 28 12.92 -16.83 4.33
N SER A 29 14.12 -17.26 3.99
CA SER A 29 14.46 -18.69 3.82
C SER A 29 14.79 -19.40 5.15
N GLU A 30 14.76 -18.69 6.26
CA GLU A 30 14.95 -19.20 7.62
C GLU A 30 13.84 -18.72 8.55
N GLU A 31 13.73 -19.37 9.71
CA GLU A 31 12.82 -18.94 10.78
C GLU A 31 13.10 -17.50 11.24
N LEU A 32 12.02 -16.75 11.44
CA LEU A 32 11.99 -15.41 12.04
C LEU A 32 11.35 -15.49 13.42
N GLU A 33 12.03 -14.99 14.45
CA GLU A 33 11.55 -14.97 15.83
C GLU A 33 11.15 -13.55 16.25
N LEU A 34 9.90 -13.40 16.67
CA LEU A 34 9.40 -12.20 17.34
C LEU A 34 9.37 -12.51 18.84
N GLN A 35 10.22 -11.87 19.63
CA GLN A 35 10.37 -12.15 21.06
C GLN A 35 9.33 -11.43 21.91
N SER A 36 8.95 -10.22 21.49
CA SER A 36 7.87 -9.44 22.09
C SER A 36 7.40 -8.42 21.07
N VAL A 37 6.09 -8.21 21.00
CA VAL A 37 5.48 -7.26 20.08
C VAL A 37 4.47 -6.42 20.84
N HIS A 38 4.55 -5.10 20.67
CA HIS A 38 3.66 -4.15 21.31
C HIS A 38 3.08 -3.20 20.26
N VAL A 39 1.88 -2.68 20.53
CA VAL A 39 1.27 -1.58 19.80
C VAL A 39 0.91 -0.45 20.77
N ALA A 40 1.11 0.78 20.34
CA ALA A 40 0.66 1.97 21.03
C ALA A 40 0.23 3.03 20.01
N LYS A 41 -0.55 4.04 20.41
CA LYS A 41 -0.78 5.22 19.57
C LYS A 41 0.53 6.00 19.46
N SER A 42 0.84 6.47 18.25
CA SER A 42 1.94 7.40 18.04
C SER A 42 1.69 8.70 18.79
N ALA A 43 2.71 9.25 19.46
CA ALA A 43 2.61 10.54 20.14
C ALA A 43 2.88 11.74 19.22
N GLY A 44 3.13 11.50 17.94
CA GLY A 44 3.30 12.56 16.95
C GLY A 44 3.82 12.03 15.63
N GLN A 45 3.35 12.64 14.55
CA GLN A 45 3.75 12.32 13.19
C GLN A 45 5.28 12.38 13.02
N GLY A 46 5.87 11.30 12.49
CA GLY A 46 7.31 11.19 12.23
C GLY A 46 8.19 11.09 13.47
N THR A 47 7.62 10.91 14.66
CA THR A 47 8.37 10.69 15.90
C THR A 47 8.47 9.21 16.24
N GLY A 48 9.52 8.82 16.96
CA GLY A 48 9.65 7.50 17.58
C GLY A 48 8.91 7.38 18.92
N SER A 49 8.03 8.33 19.26
CA SER A 49 7.37 8.46 20.56
C SER A 49 5.98 7.84 20.55
N ILE A 50 5.58 7.27 21.69
CA ILE A 50 4.25 6.67 21.88
C ILE A 50 3.48 7.34 23.00
N ILE A 51 2.15 7.26 22.96
CA ILE A 51 1.30 7.58 24.11
C ILE A 51 1.36 6.39 25.06
N VAL A 52 2.14 6.51 26.15
CA VAL A 52 2.50 5.40 27.04
C VAL A 52 1.28 4.63 27.58
N ASP A 53 0.20 5.33 27.94
CA ASP A 53 -1.02 4.72 28.48
C ASP A 53 -1.77 3.82 27.48
N THR A 54 -1.37 3.84 26.20
CA THR A 54 -1.93 2.98 25.15
C THR A 54 -1.05 1.76 24.84
N ASP A 55 0.13 1.64 25.44
CA ASP A 55 1.03 0.51 25.20
C ASP A 55 0.38 -0.83 25.56
N THR A 56 0.20 -1.66 24.54
CA THR A 56 -0.54 -2.93 24.64
C THR A 56 0.27 -4.05 23.99
N GLU A 57 0.46 -5.13 24.72
CA GLU A 57 1.13 -6.33 24.23
C GLU A 57 0.28 -7.04 23.16
N ILE A 58 0.94 -7.51 22.09
CA ILE A 58 0.37 -8.36 21.05
C ILE A 58 0.83 -9.80 21.31
N THR A 59 -0.13 -10.71 21.50
CA THR A 59 0.14 -12.12 21.79
C THR A 59 -0.17 -13.03 20.60
N PHE A 60 0.36 -14.26 20.64
CA PHE A 60 0.16 -15.31 19.66
C PHE A 60 -0.27 -16.59 20.38
N ASN A 61 -1.55 -16.94 20.30
CA ASN A 61 -2.15 -18.02 21.08
C ASN A 61 -1.84 -17.90 22.59
N GLY A 62 -1.94 -16.67 23.11
CA GLY A 62 -1.66 -16.30 24.50
C GLY A 62 -0.18 -16.24 24.87
N GLN A 63 0.76 -16.36 23.91
CA GLN A 63 2.20 -16.24 24.15
C GLN A 63 2.73 -14.89 23.68
N SER A 64 3.68 -14.31 24.41
CA SER A 64 4.34 -13.04 24.06
C SER A 64 5.28 -13.15 22.85
N SER A 65 5.74 -14.36 22.54
CA SER A 65 6.73 -14.62 21.48
C SER A 65 6.22 -15.65 20.47
N VAL A 66 6.69 -15.56 19.24
CA VAL A 66 6.38 -16.52 18.19
C VAL A 66 7.54 -16.71 17.21
N SER A 67 7.69 -17.92 16.70
CA SER A 67 8.55 -18.25 15.56
C SER A 67 7.71 -18.38 14.29
N ILE A 68 8.05 -17.61 13.27
CA ILE A 68 7.45 -17.66 11.93
C ILE A 68 8.36 -18.52 11.05
N PRO A 69 7.87 -19.64 10.48
CA PRO A 69 8.69 -20.51 9.65
C PRO A 69 9.18 -19.79 8.39
N ALA A 70 10.19 -20.36 7.72
CA ALA A 70 10.63 -19.90 6.41
C ALA A 70 9.45 -19.84 5.43
N TYR A 71 9.37 -18.75 4.67
CA TYR A 71 8.28 -18.45 3.71
C TYR A 71 6.88 -18.41 4.33
N GLY A 72 6.79 -18.28 5.66
CA GLY A 72 5.54 -18.35 6.41
C GLY A 72 4.94 -17.00 6.77
N ASP A 73 3.73 -17.05 7.30
CA ASP A 73 3.00 -15.92 7.89
C ASP A 73 2.43 -16.34 9.25
N ILE A 74 2.14 -15.35 10.09
CA ILE A 74 1.41 -15.55 11.35
C ILE A 74 0.43 -14.40 11.57
N ILE A 75 -0.69 -14.73 12.20
CA ILE A 75 -1.70 -13.77 12.65
C ILE A 75 -1.70 -13.77 14.18
N SER A 76 -1.71 -12.59 14.80
CA SER A 76 -1.80 -12.45 16.25
C SER A 76 -3.16 -12.86 16.80
N ASP A 77 -3.25 -12.95 18.12
CA ASP A 77 -4.54 -12.91 18.81
C ASP A 77 -5.24 -11.56 18.53
N THR A 78 -6.56 -11.54 18.68
CA THR A 78 -7.32 -10.28 18.69
C THR A 78 -7.17 -9.60 20.04
N ILE A 79 -6.74 -8.34 20.06
CA ILE A 79 -6.51 -7.57 21.28
C ILE A 79 -7.46 -6.37 21.37
N PRO A 80 -7.91 -5.99 22.57
CA PRO A 80 -8.64 -4.74 22.77
C PRO A 80 -7.69 -3.56 22.57
N PHE A 81 -8.02 -2.66 21.64
CA PHE A 81 -7.25 -1.46 21.36
C PHE A 81 -8.11 -0.43 20.63
N SER A 82 -8.38 0.70 21.26
CA SER A 82 -9.26 1.74 20.72
C SER A 82 -8.53 2.65 19.72
N LEU A 83 -8.98 2.64 18.46
CA LEU A 83 -8.54 3.51 17.38
C LEU A 83 -9.62 4.52 17.01
N SER A 84 -9.18 5.76 16.81
CA SER A 84 -9.95 6.75 16.08
C SER A 84 -9.62 6.70 14.59
N THR A 85 -10.52 7.24 13.78
CA THR A 85 -10.35 7.39 12.34
C THR A 85 -9.01 8.07 12.05
N LEU A 86 -8.21 7.48 11.15
CA LEU A 86 -6.93 8.01 10.68
C LEU A 86 -5.81 8.08 11.73
N ASP A 87 -5.95 7.39 12.87
CA ASP A 87 -4.90 7.29 13.89
C ASP A 87 -3.60 6.68 13.32
N GLU A 88 -2.46 7.14 13.84
CA GLU A 88 -1.16 6.49 13.65
C GLU A 88 -0.85 5.60 14.85
N VAL A 89 -0.47 4.35 14.58
CA VAL A 89 0.00 3.39 15.57
C VAL A 89 1.49 3.13 15.42
N ALA A 90 2.17 2.97 16.55
CA ALA A 90 3.54 2.52 16.66
C ALA A 90 3.56 1.03 17.02
N ILE A 91 4.00 0.19 16.09
CA ILE A 91 4.18 -1.24 16.30
C ILE A 91 5.66 -1.46 16.61
N THR A 92 5.95 -1.94 17.81
CA THR A 92 7.32 -2.18 18.28
C THR A 92 7.58 -3.67 18.42
N ILE A 93 8.56 -4.18 17.67
CA ILE A 93 8.92 -5.60 17.61
C ILE A 93 10.33 -5.76 18.18
N ASN A 94 10.48 -6.53 19.23
CA ASN A 94 11.79 -7.05 19.64
C ASN A 94 12.08 -8.35 18.91
N TYR A 95 13.15 -8.36 18.12
CA TYR A 95 13.51 -9.50 17.28
C TYR A 95 14.50 -10.42 17.97
N GLY A 96 14.24 -11.73 17.89
CA GLY A 96 15.20 -12.78 18.20
C GLY A 96 16.02 -13.14 16.98
N LYS A 97 15.99 -14.42 16.58
CA LYS A 97 16.51 -14.87 15.29
C LYS A 97 15.84 -14.12 14.12
N ILE A 98 16.62 -13.70 13.13
CA ILE A 98 16.11 -13.15 11.86
C ILE A 98 16.76 -13.89 10.67
N PRO A 99 16.06 -14.03 9.53
CA PRO A 99 16.66 -14.54 8.30
C PRO A 99 17.63 -13.52 7.67
N ALA A 100 18.52 -14.00 6.80
CA ALA A 100 19.42 -13.15 6.03
C ALA A 100 18.67 -12.27 5.00
N GLU A 101 17.70 -12.87 4.30
CA GLU A 101 16.74 -12.15 3.47
C GLU A 101 15.52 -11.80 4.28
N PHE A 102 15.24 -10.51 4.42
CA PHE A 102 14.24 -10.03 5.36
C PHE A 102 13.05 -9.41 4.64
N THR A 103 11.85 -9.95 4.90
CA THR A 103 10.59 -9.46 4.34
C THR A 103 10.35 -8.03 4.79
N GLY A 104 10.21 -7.10 3.85
CA GLY A 104 9.96 -5.70 4.17
C GLY A 104 9.66 -4.84 2.95
N HIS A 105 9.24 -3.61 3.23
CA HIS A 105 8.81 -2.63 2.26
C HIS A 105 9.73 -1.41 2.25
N ALA A 106 10.61 -1.34 1.25
CA ALA A 106 11.55 -0.22 1.07
C ALA A 106 10.84 1.11 0.76
N GLY A 107 9.61 1.03 0.26
CA GLY A 107 8.80 2.16 -0.19
C GLY A 107 7.99 2.86 0.91
N ALA A 108 8.09 2.45 2.17
CA ALA A 108 7.17 2.81 3.27
C ALA A 108 6.80 4.30 3.45
N ARG A 109 7.61 5.24 2.96
CA ARG A 109 7.49 6.71 3.15
C ARG A 109 7.26 7.12 4.61
N THR A 110 7.67 6.26 5.54
CA THR A 110 7.49 6.44 6.98
C THR A 110 8.77 5.98 7.67
N ASN A 111 9.22 6.75 8.65
CA ASN A 111 10.38 6.44 9.44
C ASN A 111 10.08 5.29 10.41
N SER A 112 11.03 4.36 10.47
CA SER A 112 11.14 3.33 11.50
C SER A 112 12.37 3.60 12.34
N PHE A 113 12.36 3.16 13.60
CA PHE A 113 13.35 3.50 14.61
C PHE A 113 13.90 2.23 15.27
N ILE A 114 15.21 2.18 15.52
CA ILE A 114 15.85 1.06 16.23
C ILE A 114 16.31 1.49 17.61
N GLU A 115 16.07 0.62 18.59
CA GLU A 115 16.67 0.67 19.92
C GLU A 115 17.36 -0.65 20.25
N LEU A 116 18.43 -0.56 21.06
CA LEU A 116 19.22 -1.72 21.44
C LEU A 116 18.48 -2.55 22.50
N GLY A 117 18.53 -3.88 22.35
CA GLY A 117 17.88 -4.80 23.28
C GLY A 117 16.35 -4.80 23.20
N ASN A 118 15.71 -5.33 24.24
CA ASN A 118 14.26 -5.26 24.39
C ASN A 118 13.85 -3.87 24.91
N ALA A 119 13.16 -3.12 24.07
CA ALA A 119 12.70 -1.75 24.34
C ALA A 119 11.23 -1.56 23.93
N VAL A 120 10.43 -2.63 23.87
CA VAL A 120 9.04 -2.59 23.35
C VAL A 120 8.17 -1.49 23.98
N SER A 121 8.23 -1.34 25.32
CA SER A 121 7.49 -0.33 26.08
C SER A 121 8.23 1.00 26.27
N LYS A 122 9.39 1.23 25.64
CA LYS A 122 10.14 2.49 25.80
C LYS A 122 9.34 3.63 25.18
N GLU A 123 9.06 4.69 25.94
CA GLU A 123 8.24 5.82 25.47
C GLU A 123 8.74 6.42 24.16
N THR A 124 10.05 6.72 24.07
CA THR A 124 10.63 7.36 22.88
C THR A 124 11.86 6.59 22.41
N PHE A 125 11.86 6.21 21.13
CA PHE A 125 13.04 5.70 20.44
C PHE A 125 13.89 6.86 19.92
N SER A 126 15.21 6.71 19.99
CA SER A 126 16.14 7.72 19.48
C SER A 126 16.11 7.86 17.97
N ASP A 127 16.22 9.11 17.50
CA ASP A 127 16.41 9.45 16.09
C ASP A 127 17.78 9.02 15.53
N ALA A 128 18.72 8.62 16.40
CA ALA A 128 20.08 8.22 16.00
C ALA A 128 20.10 7.02 15.05
N HIS A 129 19.07 6.17 15.10
CA HIS A 129 18.96 4.96 14.28
C HIS A 129 17.58 4.87 13.62
N LYS A 130 17.20 5.92 12.88
CA LYS A 130 15.99 5.94 12.06
C LYS A 130 16.26 5.77 10.56
N PHE A 131 15.31 5.17 9.85
CA PHE A 131 15.37 4.95 8.41
C PHE A 131 13.96 4.77 7.82
N VAL A 132 13.81 4.96 6.52
CA VAL A 132 12.50 4.89 5.83
C VAL A 132 12.31 3.52 5.20
N ARG A 133 11.69 2.59 5.93
CA ARG A 133 11.34 1.22 5.47
C ARG A 133 10.52 0.51 6.55
N TRP A 134 9.61 -0.36 6.13
CA TRP A 134 8.93 -1.31 7.03
C TRP A 134 9.49 -2.73 6.87
N TYR A 135 9.28 -3.55 7.88
CA TYR A 135 9.68 -4.95 7.96
C TYR A 135 8.63 -5.78 8.67
N THR A 136 8.43 -7.02 8.21
CA THR A 136 7.60 -8.06 8.83
C THR A 136 6.10 -7.76 8.90
N ILE A 137 5.65 -6.54 9.22
CA ILE A 137 4.23 -6.18 9.30
C ILE A 137 3.63 -6.29 7.89
N SER A 138 2.56 -7.07 7.74
CA SER A 138 1.89 -7.28 6.45
C SER A 138 0.45 -6.78 6.40
N ALA A 139 -0.26 -6.74 7.54
CA ALA A 139 -1.60 -6.17 7.63
C ALA A 139 -1.99 -5.83 9.07
N ILE A 140 -2.99 -4.95 9.22
CA ILE A 140 -3.69 -4.67 10.46
C ILE A 140 -5.18 -4.84 10.15
N ASP A 141 -5.84 -5.79 10.83
CA ASP A 141 -7.28 -5.89 10.79
C ASP A 141 -7.86 -5.03 11.91
N VAL A 142 -8.81 -4.17 11.55
CA VAL A 142 -9.74 -3.56 12.50
C VAL A 142 -10.94 -4.49 12.60
N VAL A 143 -11.12 -5.15 13.75
CA VAL A 143 -12.11 -6.22 13.90
C VAL A 143 -13.50 -5.61 14.04
N ASP A 144 -14.26 -5.67 12.96
CA ASP A 144 -15.67 -5.30 12.90
C ASP A 144 -16.57 -6.55 12.99
N ASN A 145 -17.09 -6.81 14.19
CA ASN A 145 -18.01 -7.93 14.43
C ASN A 145 -19.42 -7.69 13.85
N GLU A 146 -19.74 -6.45 13.49
CA GLU A 146 -21.06 -6.07 12.97
C GLU A 146 -21.13 -6.09 11.44
N LYS A 147 -20.00 -6.32 10.75
CA LYS A 147 -19.87 -6.38 9.28
C LYS A 147 -20.43 -5.14 8.57
N LYS A 148 -20.16 -3.98 9.13
CA LYS A 148 -20.52 -2.66 8.62
C LYS A 148 -19.43 -2.04 7.76
N THR A 149 -18.19 -2.50 7.88
CA THR A 149 -17.06 -1.95 7.13
C THR A 149 -16.75 -2.74 5.88
N GLU A 150 -16.47 -2.02 4.80
CA GLU A 150 -15.94 -2.56 3.55
C GLU A 150 -14.52 -2.02 3.32
N ALA A 151 -13.78 -2.59 2.37
CA ALA A 151 -12.46 -2.10 2.00
C ALA A 151 -12.33 -1.83 0.49
N VAL A 152 -11.57 -0.79 0.17
CA VAL A 152 -11.07 -0.49 -1.18
C VAL A 152 -9.56 -0.70 -1.23
N ILE A 153 -9.11 -1.49 -2.20
CA ILE A 153 -7.68 -1.67 -2.49
C ILE A 153 -7.24 -0.61 -3.51
N CYS A 154 -6.24 0.17 -3.16
CA CYS A 154 -5.47 0.97 -4.13
C CYS A 154 -4.32 0.10 -4.65
N TYR A 155 -4.47 -0.44 -5.87
CA TYR A 155 -3.58 -1.45 -6.44
C TYR A 155 -2.69 -0.84 -7.53
N GLY A 156 -1.37 -0.83 -7.31
CA GLY A 156 -0.49 -0.22 -8.29
C GLY A 156 1.00 -0.38 -8.06
N ASP A 157 1.74 0.49 -8.73
CA ASP A 157 3.19 0.54 -8.71
C ASP A 157 3.74 1.64 -7.77
N SER A 158 4.88 2.26 -8.11
CA SER A 158 5.52 3.35 -7.34
C SER A 158 4.64 4.58 -7.19
N ILE A 159 3.74 4.86 -8.13
CA ILE A 159 2.83 6.00 -8.04
C ILE A 159 1.84 5.74 -6.89
N THR A 160 1.29 4.53 -6.81
CA THR A 160 0.37 4.12 -5.74
C THR A 160 1.07 3.90 -4.40
N ASP A 161 2.29 3.37 -4.42
CA ASP A 161 3.15 3.22 -3.23
C ASP A 161 3.42 4.59 -2.57
N GLY A 162 3.46 5.66 -3.37
CA GLY A 162 3.64 7.02 -2.89
C GLY A 162 5.01 7.61 -3.16
N ARG A 163 5.69 7.21 -4.24
CA ARG A 163 6.91 7.90 -4.69
C ARG A 163 6.59 9.38 -4.94
N GLY A 164 7.49 10.27 -4.50
CA GLY A 164 7.33 11.73 -4.61
C GLY A 164 6.49 12.37 -3.50
N SER A 165 5.86 11.58 -2.62
CA SER A 165 5.22 12.09 -1.40
C SER A 165 6.27 12.50 -0.35
N THR A 166 5.84 13.18 0.71
CA THR A 166 6.73 13.59 1.80
C THR A 166 6.76 12.52 2.88
N ASN A 167 7.96 12.10 3.30
CA ASN A 167 8.11 11.12 4.37
C ASN A 167 7.39 11.58 5.64
N ASP A 168 6.74 10.62 6.30
CA ASP A 168 5.92 10.75 7.51
C ASP A 168 4.66 11.61 7.36
N LYS A 169 4.42 12.29 6.24
CA LYS A 169 3.31 13.24 6.10
C LYS A 169 1.96 12.61 5.79
N GLN A 170 1.92 11.31 5.48
CA GLN A 170 0.69 10.62 5.09
C GLN A 170 -0.04 11.36 3.96
N ASN A 171 0.72 11.82 2.96
CA ASN A 171 0.22 12.63 1.84
C ASN A 171 0.40 11.92 0.50
N ARG A 172 0.28 10.60 0.50
CA ARG A 172 0.18 9.77 -0.72
C ARG A 172 -1.26 9.82 -1.20
N TRP A 173 -1.52 9.62 -2.49
CA TRP A 173 -2.89 9.70 -2.99
C TRP A 173 -3.87 8.74 -2.28
N PRO A 174 -3.49 7.51 -1.84
CA PRO A 174 -4.38 6.66 -1.05
C PRO A 174 -4.67 7.24 0.35
N ASP A 175 -3.72 7.96 0.96
CA ASP A 175 -3.93 8.63 2.25
C ASP A 175 -4.94 9.79 2.10
N ILE A 176 -4.78 10.60 1.06
CA ILE A 176 -5.70 11.70 0.73
C ILE A 176 -7.09 11.18 0.38
N PHE A 177 -7.16 10.08 -0.37
CA PHE A 177 -8.42 9.42 -0.67
C PHE A 177 -9.10 8.86 0.59
N SER A 178 -8.32 8.26 1.50
CA SER A 178 -8.81 7.82 2.81
C SER A 178 -9.41 8.98 3.61
N GLU A 179 -8.72 10.12 3.70
CA GLU A 179 -9.25 11.35 4.33
C GLU A 179 -10.57 11.79 3.72
N LYS A 180 -10.66 11.76 2.38
CA LYS A 180 -11.88 12.12 1.65
C LYS A 180 -13.05 11.17 1.99
N LEU A 181 -12.84 9.85 1.94
CA LEU A 181 -13.86 8.85 2.30
C LEU A 181 -14.35 9.03 3.74
N GLN A 182 -13.43 9.22 4.67
CA GLN A 182 -13.71 9.36 6.10
C GLN A 182 -14.43 10.68 6.44
N SER A 183 -14.27 11.72 5.61
CA SER A 183 -14.98 13.00 5.78
C SER A 183 -16.45 12.97 5.33
N ASN A 184 -16.88 11.92 4.61
CA ASN A 184 -18.23 11.78 4.10
C ASN A 184 -18.99 10.67 4.86
N PRO A 185 -20.11 10.99 5.55
CA PRO A 185 -20.89 10.00 6.30
C PRO A 185 -21.37 8.78 5.50
N ALA A 186 -21.58 8.93 4.19
CA ALA A 186 -22.00 7.84 3.33
C ALA A 186 -20.88 6.81 3.10
N THR A 187 -19.62 7.22 3.14
CA THR A 187 -18.46 6.39 2.77
C THR A 187 -17.45 6.18 3.91
N GLN A 188 -17.64 6.80 5.07
CA GLN A 188 -16.72 6.68 6.23
C GLN A 188 -16.56 5.25 6.76
N HIS A 189 -17.42 4.33 6.35
CA HIS A 189 -17.34 2.90 6.68
C HIS A 189 -16.35 2.12 5.79
N ILE A 190 -15.73 2.79 4.80
CA ILE A 190 -14.82 2.16 3.83
C ILE A 190 -13.37 2.38 4.24
N ALA A 191 -12.66 1.29 4.50
CA ALA A 191 -11.23 1.25 4.75
C ALA A 191 -10.44 1.34 3.44
N VAL A 192 -9.29 2.02 3.46
CA VAL A 192 -8.37 2.09 2.33
C VAL A 192 -7.15 1.22 2.60
N LEU A 193 -6.84 0.32 1.66
CA LEU A 193 -5.66 -0.52 1.66
C LEU A 193 -4.71 -0.06 0.54
N ASN A 194 -3.56 0.52 0.90
CA ASN A 194 -2.53 0.86 -0.08
C ASN A 194 -1.69 -0.37 -0.40
N HIS A 195 -1.97 -0.99 -1.55
CA HIS A 195 -1.19 -2.08 -2.11
C HIS A 195 -0.39 -1.61 -3.34
N GLY A 196 0.25 -0.45 -3.24
CA GLY A 196 1.25 0.01 -4.20
C GLY A 196 2.64 -0.55 -3.89
N ILE A 197 3.36 -1.02 -4.91
CA ILE A 197 4.75 -1.48 -4.75
C ILE A 197 5.65 -0.83 -5.79
N GLY A 198 6.64 -0.06 -5.34
CA GLY A 198 7.59 0.62 -6.21
C GLY A 198 8.30 -0.29 -7.23
N GLY A 199 8.27 0.13 -8.50
CA GLY A 199 8.90 -0.61 -9.61
C GLY A 199 8.16 -1.91 -10.00
N SER A 200 7.00 -2.18 -9.42
CA SER A 200 6.17 -3.33 -9.79
C SER A 200 5.55 -3.13 -11.17
N SER A 201 5.55 -4.19 -11.97
CA SER A 201 4.74 -4.33 -13.19
C SER A 201 3.49 -5.15 -12.87
N LEU A 202 2.39 -4.97 -13.60
CA LEU A 202 1.22 -5.83 -13.45
C LEU A 202 1.55 -7.28 -13.84
N HIS A 203 2.28 -7.46 -14.93
CA HIS A 203 2.54 -8.78 -15.52
C HIS A 203 4.03 -9.05 -15.75
N GLY A 204 4.48 -10.26 -15.44
CA GLY A 204 5.85 -10.69 -15.65
C GLY A 204 6.33 -11.71 -14.61
N PRO A 205 7.63 -12.08 -14.67
CA PRO A 205 8.21 -13.02 -13.70
C PRO A 205 8.14 -12.43 -12.29
N ASN A 206 7.43 -13.11 -11.41
CA ASN A 206 7.28 -12.72 -10.02
C ASN A 206 8.53 -13.13 -9.22
N SER A 207 9.10 -12.20 -8.44
CA SER A 207 10.22 -12.48 -7.54
C SER A 207 10.09 -11.67 -6.26
N ALA A 208 10.80 -12.07 -5.19
CA ALA A 208 10.83 -11.30 -3.95
C ALA A 208 11.33 -9.86 -4.14
N LYS A 209 12.26 -9.66 -5.08
CA LYS A 209 12.83 -8.34 -5.37
C LYS A 209 11.91 -7.48 -6.24
N TRP A 210 11.17 -8.12 -7.14
CA TRP A 210 10.30 -7.46 -8.13
C TRP A 210 9.00 -8.24 -8.25
N PRO A 211 8.10 -8.14 -7.25
CA PRO A 211 6.82 -8.82 -7.31
C PRO A 211 5.92 -8.13 -8.33
N THR A 212 5.17 -8.91 -9.11
CA THR A 212 4.23 -8.39 -10.11
C THR A 212 2.81 -8.33 -9.54
N GLY A 213 1.97 -7.44 -10.07
CA GLY A 213 0.56 -7.31 -9.65
C GLY A 213 -0.20 -8.63 -9.72
N LEU A 214 -0.08 -9.39 -10.80
CA LEU A 214 -0.71 -10.73 -10.89
C LEU A 214 -0.02 -11.78 -10.00
N GLY A 215 1.29 -11.65 -9.79
CA GLY A 215 2.09 -12.55 -8.96
C GLY A 215 1.82 -12.42 -7.47
N ARG A 216 1.45 -11.22 -6.99
CA ARG A 216 1.11 -10.93 -5.59
C ARG A 216 -0.39 -10.96 -5.30
N TYR A 217 -1.23 -11.21 -6.30
CA TYR A 217 -2.70 -11.20 -6.18
C TYR A 217 -3.23 -12.03 -5.01
N GLN A 218 -2.69 -13.24 -4.81
CA GLN A 218 -3.14 -14.11 -3.73
C GLN A 218 -2.94 -13.44 -2.36
N LYS A 219 -1.77 -12.84 -2.14
CA LYS A 219 -1.40 -12.22 -0.87
C LYS A 219 -2.09 -10.87 -0.66
N ASP A 220 -2.05 -10.04 -1.70
CA ASP A 220 -2.39 -8.63 -1.59
C ASP A 220 -3.88 -8.35 -1.90
N VAL A 221 -4.61 -9.34 -2.41
CA VAL A 221 -6.04 -9.20 -2.75
C VAL A 221 -6.84 -10.34 -2.16
N ALA A 222 -6.52 -11.59 -2.50
CA ALA A 222 -7.38 -12.73 -2.16
C ALA A 222 -7.40 -13.07 -0.66
N GLU A 223 -6.34 -12.73 0.08
CA GLU A 223 -6.23 -12.92 1.54
C GLU A 223 -6.76 -11.73 2.34
N GLN A 224 -7.10 -10.61 1.68
CA GLN A 224 -7.67 -9.44 2.33
C GLN A 224 -9.15 -9.65 2.65
N VAL A 225 -9.60 -9.09 3.77
CA VAL A 225 -10.97 -9.28 4.27
C VAL A 225 -11.87 -8.11 3.89
N ASN A 226 -13.16 -8.40 3.63
CA ASN A 226 -14.21 -7.42 3.34
C ASN A 226 -13.90 -6.44 2.18
N VAL A 227 -13.02 -6.84 1.25
CA VAL A 227 -12.73 -6.03 0.05
C VAL A 227 -13.93 -6.03 -0.87
N LYS A 228 -14.44 -4.83 -1.16
CA LYS A 228 -15.55 -4.60 -2.07
C LYS A 228 -15.11 -3.94 -3.37
N TYR A 229 -14.08 -3.10 -3.30
CA TYR A 229 -13.63 -2.25 -4.38
C TYR A 229 -12.12 -2.39 -4.62
N MET A 230 -11.69 -2.14 -5.86
CA MET A 230 -10.28 -2.00 -6.21
C MET A 230 -10.10 -0.86 -7.22
N ILE A 231 -9.16 0.04 -6.98
CA ILE A 231 -8.70 1.05 -7.93
C ILE A 231 -7.34 0.60 -8.48
N VAL A 232 -7.24 0.42 -9.80
CA VAL A 232 -6.04 -0.09 -10.46
C VAL A 232 -5.32 1.03 -11.20
N LEU A 233 -4.05 1.24 -10.86
CA LEU A 233 -3.12 2.10 -11.60
C LEU A 233 -1.80 1.36 -11.82
N TYR A 234 -1.60 0.89 -13.04
CA TYR A 234 -0.44 0.13 -13.51
C TYR A 234 -0.15 0.47 -14.98
N GLY A 235 1.00 0.03 -15.49
CA GLY A 235 1.27 -0.04 -16.93
C GLY A 235 2.57 0.62 -17.35
N VAL A 236 2.99 1.70 -16.69
CA VAL A 236 4.22 2.39 -17.10
C VAL A 236 5.46 1.51 -16.91
N ASN A 237 5.55 0.73 -15.82
CA ASN A 237 6.66 -0.21 -15.62
C ASN A 237 6.60 -1.42 -16.56
N ASP A 238 5.39 -1.89 -16.88
CA ASP A 238 5.15 -2.96 -17.84
C ASP A 238 5.70 -2.56 -19.21
N ILE A 239 5.43 -1.34 -19.67
CA ILE A 239 5.88 -0.82 -20.96
C ILE A 239 7.38 -0.52 -20.93
N VAL A 240 7.82 0.36 -20.04
CA VAL A 240 9.16 0.97 -20.08
C VAL A 240 10.26 0.00 -19.63
N TYR A 241 10.01 -0.79 -18.57
CA TYR A 241 11.05 -1.61 -17.95
C TYR A 241 10.87 -3.11 -18.16
N SER A 242 9.67 -3.55 -18.55
CA SER A 242 9.36 -4.97 -18.77
C SER A 242 9.09 -5.32 -20.24
N GLY A 243 9.10 -4.32 -21.14
CA GLY A 243 8.95 -4.49 -22.58
C GLY A 243 7.62 -5.14 -22.99
N LYS A 244 6.54 -4.87 -22.26
CA LYS A 244 5.21 -5.41 -22.57
C LYS A 244 4.59 -4.63 -23.73
N THR A 245 4.01 -5.37 -24.67
CA THR A 245 3.20 -4.81 -25.75
C THR A 245 1.78 -4.54 -25.25
N ALA A 246 1.02 -3.72 -25.97
CA ALA A 246 -0.36 -3.41 -25.62
C ALA A 246 -1.25 -4.66 -25.46
N PRO A 247 -1.24 -5.65 -26.39
CA PRO A 247 -2.04 -6.87 -26.22
C PRO A 247 -1.72 -7.64 -24.93
N ILE A 248 -0.44 -7.79 -24.58
CA ILE A 248 -0.03 -8.52 -23.37
C ILE A 248 -0.51 -7.80 -22.11
N LEU A 249 -0.39 -6.48 -22.08
CA LEU A 249 -0.82 -5.69 -20.92
C LEU A 249 -2.35 -5.67 -20.79
N ILE A 250 -3.08 -5.59 -21.91
CA ILE A 250 -4.55 -5.71 -21.93
C ILE A 250 -5.00 -7.07 -21.40
N GLU A 251 -4.40 -8.17 -21.86
CA GLU A 251 -4.70 -9.52 -21.36
C GLU A 251 -4.46 -9.63 -19.84
N ALA A 252 -3.41 -9.00 -19.33
CA ALA A 252 -3.12 -8.96 -17.90
C ALA A 252 -4.16 -8.17 -17.09
N PHE A 253 -4.64 -7.03 -17.60
CA PHE A 253 -5.74 -6.29 -16.98
C PHE A 253 -7.03 -7.12 -16.99
N GLN A 254 -7.37 -7.75 -18.10
CA GLN A 254 -8.53 -8.63 -18.22
C GLN A 254 -8.46 -9.81 -17.23
N GLU A 255 -7.27 -10.40 -17.05
CA GLU A 255 -7.05 -11.45 -16.04
C GLU A 255 -7.28 -10.93 -14.62
N LEU A 256 -6.75 -9.75 -14.28
CA LEU A 256 -6.95 -9.13 -12.96
C LEU A 256 -8.44 -8.86 -12.70
N ILE A 257 -9.13 -8.22 -13.65
CA ILE A 257 -10.57 -7.89 -13.58
C ILE A 257 -11.38 -9.17 -13.37
N LYS A 258 -11.11 -10.21 -14.16
CA LYS A 258 -11.80 -11.51 -14.02
C LYS A 258 -11.61 -12.10 -12.62
N ARG A 259 -10.38 -12.13 -12.10
CA ARG A 259 -10.09 -12.67 -10.76
C ARG A 259 -10.78 -11.88 -9.65
N ASN A 260 -10.94 -10.55 -9.82
CA ASN A 260 -11.67 -9.67 -8.92
C ASN A 260 -13.17 -9.94 -8.96
N HIS A 261 -13.76 -10.05 -10.15
CA HIS A 261 -15.19 -10.35 -10.34
C HIS A 261 -15.57 -11.73 -9.77
N GLU A 262 -14.70 -12.74 -9.89
CA GLU A 262 -14.87 -14.05 -9.25
C GLU A 262 -14.97 -13.97 -7.70
N ARG A 263 -14.51 -12.85 -7.11
CA ARG A 263 -14.60 -12.55 -5.68
C ARG A 263 -15.65 -11.49 -5.34
N GLY A 264 -16.39 -10.99 -6.32
CA GLY A 264 -17.38 -9.92 -6.14
C GLY A 264 -16.77 -8.54 -5.88
N ILE A 265 -15.49 -8.34 -6.22
CA ILE A 265 -14.77 -7.06 -6.13
C ILE A 265 -15.08 -6.24 -7.38
N ILE A 266 -15.59 -5.03 -7.18
CA ILE A 266 -15.81 -4.05 -8.24
C ILE A 266 -14.47 -3.37 -8.55
N THR A 267 -14.06 -3.38 -9.81
CA THR A 267 -12.73 -2.97 -10.26
C THR A 267 -12.77 -1.72 -11.12
N TYR A 268 -12.16 -0.65 -10.61
CA TYR A 268 -12.00 0.63 -11.28
C TYR A 268 -10.62 0.74 -11.91
N GLY A 269 -10.57 1.27 -13.13
CA GLY A 269 -9.32 1.48 -13.87
C GLY A 269 -8.97 2.97 -13.96
N SER A 270 -7.68 3.28 -13.90
CA SER A 270 -7.16 4.57 -14.37
C SER A 270 -6.40 4.35 -15.68
N PRO A 271 -6.52 5.26 -16.66
CA PRO A 271 -5.57 5.33 -17.76
C PRO A 271 -4.14 5.49 -17.22
N ILE A 272 -3.17 4.95 -17.94
CA ILE A 272 -1.74 5.14 -17.67
C ILE A 272 -1.43 6.63 -17.77
N LEU A 273 -0.83 7.18 -16.72
CA LEU A 273 -0.51 8.60 -16.59
C LEU A 273 0.45 9.07 -17.70
N PRO A 274 0.42 10.37 -18.05
CA PRO A 274 1.42 10.95 -18.95
C PRO A 274 2.84 10.82 -18.39
N PHE A 275 3.80 10.52 -19.26
CA PHE A 275 5.22 10.43 -18.89
C PHE A 275 6.18 10.94 -19.97
N LYS A 276 5.71 11.78 -20.91
CA LYS A 276 6.52 12.27 -22.05
C LYS A 276 7.81 12.98 -21.67
N SER A 277 7.86 13.56 -20.47
CA SER A 277 9.05 14.26 -19.96
C SER A 277 10.01 13.35 -19.19
N ASN A 278 9.70 12.06 -19.01
CA ASN A 278 10.59 11.11 -18.37
C ASN A 278 11.76 10.72 -19.29
N ASP A 279 12.95 10.55 -18.73
CA ASP A 279 14.17 10.22 -19.48
C ASP A 279 14.08 8.91 -20.27
N ASN A 280 13.24 7.96 -19.85
CA ASN A 280 13.06 6.68 -20.54
C ASN A 280 11.90 6.69 -21.56
N TRP A 281 11.31 7.85 -21.84
CA TRP A 281 10.22 7.96 -22.81
C TRP A 281 10.72 7.75 -24.25
N THR A 282 9.88 7.10 -25.06
CA THR A 282 10.04 6.99 -26.52
C THR A 282 8.68 7.07 -27.20
N GLU A 283 8.66 7.41 -28.50
CA GLU A 283 7.43 7.40 -29.30
C GLU A 283 6.78 5.99 -29.31
N GLU A 284 7.60 4.94 -29.43
CA GLU A 284 7.13 3.54 -29.39
C GLU A 284 6.43 3.21 -28.07
N PHE A 285 6.99 3.62 -26.92
CA PHE A 285 6.33 3.42 -25.63
C PHE A 285 5.04 4.23 -25.49
N ASN A 286 4.98 5.42 -26.10
CA ASN A 286 3.77 6.22 -26.13
C ASN A 286 2.67 5.56 -26.97
N GLU A 287 2.99 5.01 -28.14
CA GLU A 287 2.04 4.27 -28.98
C GLU A 287 1.43 3.08 -28.21
N ILE A 288 2.25 2.35 -27.45
CA ILE A 288 1.77 1.26 -26.58
C ILE A 288 0.87 1.80 -25.47
N LYS A 289 1.29 2.86 -24.77
CA LYS A 289 0.51 3.50 -23.71
C LYS A 289 -0.86 3.95 -24.20
N GLU A 290 -0.91 4.63 -25.34
CA GLU A 290 -2.15 5.16 -25.91
C GLU A 290 -3.07 4.02 -26.36
N ALA A 291 -2.55 2.96 -26.98
CA ALA A 291 -3.35 1.79 -27.33
C ALA A 291 -3.99 1.11 -26.09
N VAL A 292 -3.25 1.03 -24.98
CA VAL A 292 -3.78 0.48 -23.72
C VAL A 292 -4.79 1.45 -23.10
N ASN A 293 -4.52 2.75 -23.10
CA ASN A 293 -5.44 3.77 -22.58
C ASN A 293 -6.75 3.81 -23.38
N GLU A 294 -6.70 3.70 -24.70
CA GLU A 294 -7.89 3.57 -25.55
C GLU A 294 -8.71 2.34 -25.17
N TRP A 295 -8.07 1.19 -24.91
CA TRP A 295 -8.77 0.00 -24.43
C TRP A 295 -9.41 0.22 -23.05
N ILE A 296 -8.67 0.79 -22.09
CA ILE A 296 -9.15 1.12 -20.74
C ILE A 296 -10.41 1.99 -20.82
N LEU A 297 -10.38 3.03 -21.64
CA LEU A 297 -11.46 4.02 -21.73
C LEU A 297 -12.70 3.51 -22.48
N ASN A 298 -12.53 2.64 -23.46
CA ASN A 298 -13.60 2.33 -24.41
C ASN A 298 -14.15 0.91 -24.35
N THR A 299 -13.53 0.01 -23.57
CA THR A 299 -14.01 -1.38 -23.45
C THR A 299 -15.03 -1.49 -22.32
N PRO A 300 -16.29 -1.91 -22.59
CA PRO A 300 -17.29 -2.11 -21.55
C PRO A 300 -16.94 -3.25 -20.60
N ALA A 301 -17.40 -3.17 -19.35
CA ALA A 301 -17.23 -4.26 -18.37
C ALA A 301 -17.72 -5.62 -18.86
N SER A 302 -18.80 -5.66 -19.65
CA SER A 302 -19.33 -6.89 -20.26
C SER A 302 -18.40 -7.55 -21.27
N GLU A 303 -17.39 -6.84 -21.76
CA GLU A 303 -16.39 -7.29 -22.72
C GLU A 303 -14.99 -7.45 -22.08
N GLY A 304 -14.93 -7.43 -20.74
CA GLY A 304 -13.69 -7.57 -19.97
C GLY A 304 -12.98 -6.25 -19.66
N GLY A 305 -13.64 -5.11 -19.87
CA GLY A 305 -13.18 -3.80 -19.39
C GLY A 305 -13.43 -3.59 -17.90
N PHE A 306 -13.04 -2.41 -17.41
CA PHE A 306 -13.26 -2.01 -16.01
C PHE A 306 -14.73 -1.65 -15.73
N ASP A 307 -15.14 -1.77 -14.46
CA ASP A 307 -16.51 -1.45 -14.03
C ASP A 307 -16.81 0.05 -14.07
N ALA A 308 -15.79 0.88 -13.81
CA ALA A 308 -15.80 2.32 -14.01
C ALA A 308 -14.36 2.84 -14.20
N ILE A 309 -14.24 4.05 -14.73
CA ILE A 309 -12.94 4.71 -14.94
C ILE A 309 -12.78 5.87 -13.96
N ILE A 310 -11.63 5.91 -13.29
CA ILE A 310 -11.19 7.05 -12.50
C ILE A 310 -10.00 7.66 -13.23
N ASP A 311 -10.24 8.76 -13.96
CA ASP A 311 -9.26 9.33 -14.88
C ASP A 311 -8.19 10.17 -14.17
N PHE A 312 -7.22 9.50 -13.54
CA PHE A 312 -6.06 10.17 -12.94
C PHE A 312 -5.13 10.78 -14.00
N ALA A 313 -5.12 10.27 -15.23
CA ALA A 313 -4.24 10.76 -16.28
C ALA A 313 -4.58 12.21 -16.64
N SER A 314 -5.86 12.54 -16.82
CA SER A 314 -6.31 13.91 -17.07
C SER A 314 -6.07 14.86 -15.89
N VAL A 315 -6.09 14.34 -14.66
CA VAL A 315 -5.88 15.15 -13.43
C VAL A 315 -4.46 15.68 -13.35
N VAL A 316 -3.48 14.89 -13.81
CA VAL A 316 -2.06 15.24 -13.70
C VAL A 316 -1.44 15.72 -15.01
N ALA A 317 -2.20 15.72 -16.09
CA ALA A 317 -1.76 16.19 -17.39
C ALA A 317 -1.45 17.70 -17.41
N ASP A 318 -0.43 18.08 -18.18
CA ASP A 318 -0.20 19.48 -18.51
C ASP A 318 -1.39 20.00 -19.36
N PRO A 319 -1.95 21.17 -19.05
CA PRO A 319 -3.09 21.71 -19.78
C PRO A 319 -2.79 22.05 -21.26
N ASN A 320 -1.53 22.16 -21.65
CA ASN A 320 -1.11 22.49 -23.01
C ASN A 320 -0.61 21.26 -23.81
N ASP A 321 -0.18 20.19 -23.13
CA ASP A 321 0.21 18.92 -23.76
C ASP A 321 -0.20 17.74 -22.85
N PRO A 322 -1.30 17.04 -23.16
CA PRO A 322 -1.83 15.97 -22.29
C PRO A 322 -0.91 14.75 -22.19
N MET A 323 0.16 14.67 -22.99
CA MET A 323 1.17 13.62 -22.88
C MET A 323 2.24 13.96 -21.83
N VAL A 324 2.32 15.21 -21.39
CA VAL A 324 3.27 15.71 -20.38
C VAL A 324 2.62 15.71 -19.01
N PHE A 325 3.37 15.25 -18.01
CA PHE A 325 2.98 15.39 -16.60
C PHE A 325 3.14 16.86 -16.21
N ASN A 326 2.09 17.47 -15.65
CA ASN A 326 2.11 18.85 -15.17
C ASN A 326 3.27 19.05 -14.18
N ALA A 327 4.17 19.98 -14.51
CA ALA A 327 5.39 20.23 -13.74
C ALA A 327 5.12 20.61 -12.28
N ASP A 328 4.03 21.32 -11.98
CA ASP A 328 3.67 21.70 -10.60
C ASP A 328 3.20 20.50 -9.76
N LEU A 329 2.75 19.43 -10.42
CA LEU A 329 2.26 18.19 -9.79
C LEU A 329 3.29 17.05 -9.83
N CYS A 330 4.41 17.21 -10.53
CA CYS A 330 5.45 16.20 -10.70
C CYS A 330 6.63 16.41 -9.72
N ASP A 331 7.33 15.34 -9.34
CA ASP A 331 8.53 15.40 -8.49
C ASP A 331 9.81 15.84 -9.24
N GLY A 332 9.68 16.09 -10.55
CA GLY A 332 10.73 16.56 -11.44
C GLY A 332 11.31 15.48 -12.36
N ASP A 333 10.91 14.21 -12.20
CA ASP A 333 11.37 13.11 -13.05
C ASP A 333 10.48 12.83 -14.27
N GLY A 334 9.41 13.61 -14.45
CA GLY A 334 8.46 13.49 -15.56
C GLY A 334 7.54 12.27 -15.48
N LEU A 335 7.49 11.56 -14.34
CA LEU A 335 6.72 10.33 -14.14
C LEU A 335 5.95 10.31 -12.81
N HIS A 336 6.59 10.67 -11.70
CA HIS A 336 6.00 10.54 -10.38
C HIS A 336 5.34 11.84 -9.90
N PRO A 337 4.16 11.74 -9.25
CA PRO A 337 3.57 12.90 -8.58
C PRO A 337 4.41 13.35 -7.39
N ASN A 338 4.58 14.66 -7.23
CA ASN A 338 4.98 15.24 -5.95
C ASN A 338 3.77 15.25 -4.97
N TYR A 339 3.94 15.81 -3.78
CA TYR A 339 2.86 15.86 -2.78
C TYR A 339 1.60 16.61 -3.24
N LEU A 340 1.71 17.61 -4.14
CA LEU A 340 0.57 18.28 -4.74
C LEU A 340 -0.13 17.39 -5.78
N GLY A 341 0.66 16.65 -6.57
CA GLY A 341 0.12 15.64 -7.49
C GLY A 341 -0.64 14.53 -6.77
N HIS A 342 -0.09 14.01 -5.67
CA HIS A 342 -0.78 13.04 -4.81
C HIS A 342 -2.10 13.61 -4.25
N ALA A 343 -2.09 14.87 -3.82
CA ALA A 343 -3.31 15.55 -3.36
C ALA A 343 -4.34 15.72 -4.49
N ALA A 344 -3.91 16.07 -5.71
CA ALA A 344 -4.80 16.19 -6.86
C ALA A 344 -5.45 14.85 -7.22
N ILE A 345 -4.67 13.76 -7.28
CA ILE A 345 -5.15 12.41 -7.56
C ILE A 345 -6.13 11.94 -6.47
N GLY A 346 -5.76 12.03 -5.19
CA GLY A 346 -6.62 11.55 -4.11
C GLY A 346 -7.95 12.32 -4.01
N ASN A 347 -7.93 13.62 -4.30
CA ASN A 347 -9.14 14.45 -4.30
C ASN A 347 -10.03 14.26 -5.52
N SER A 348 -9.52 13.73 -6.65
CA SER A 348 -10.31 13.57 -7.87
C SER A 348 -11.25 12.36 -7.84
N VAL A 349 -11.02 11.39 -6.94
CA VAL A 349 -11.84 10.18 -6.85
C VAL A 349 -13.28 10.51 -6.49
N ASP A 350 -14.24 10.20 -7.37
CA ASP A 350 -15.66 10.40 -7.08
C ASP A 350 -16.15 9.40 -6.02
N LEU A 351 -16.80 9.92 -4.97
CA LEU A 351 -17.29 9.10 -3.87
C LEU A 351 -18.61 8.40 -4.21
N GLU A 352 -19.34 8.82 -5.25
CA GLU A 352 -20.57 8.13 -5.68
C GLU A 352 -20.31 6.73 -6.26
N LEU A 353 -19.05 6.39 -6.50
CA LEU A 353 -18.61 5.05 -6.90
C LEU A 353 -18.56 4.06 -5.73
N PHE A 354 -18.84 4.47 -4.49
CA PHE A 354 -18.57 3.69 -3.28
C PHE A 354 -19.78 3.50 -2.37
#